data_AF-A0A2V6Q666-F1
#
_entry.id   AF-A0A2V6Q666-F1
#
_cell.length_a   1.000
_cell.length_b   1.000
_cell.length_c   1.000
_cell.angle_alpha   90.00
_cell.angle_beta   90.00
_cell.angle_gamma   90.00
#
_symmetry.space_group_name_H-M   'P 1'
#
loop_
_entity.id
_entity.type
_entity.pdbx_description
1 polymer ?
#
loop_
_entity_poly.entity_id
_entity_poly.type
_entity_poly.pdbx_seq_one_letter_code
_entity_poly.pdbx_strand_id
1 'polypeptide(L)'
;KSPRNYARYHNPVVDELLATARTTPDPQRRVELYRRAEQVIMDDAVIVPVWHYNYERLFQPWVRSVEVNGLGDPYIPMRKVWLAR
;
A
#
# COMPACT_ATOMS: atom_id res chain seq x y z
N LYS A 1 10.34 10.77 -14.11
CA LYS A 1 9.82 9.37 -14.04
C LYS A 1 10.34 8.72 -12.75
N SER A 2 9.53 7.87 -12.11
CA SER A 2 9.88 7.27 -10.81
C SER A 2 11.07 6.29 -10.93
N PRO A 3 12.05 6.32 -10.02
CA PRO A 3 13.13 5.33 -9.98
C PRO A 3 12.63 3.92 -9.59
N ARG A 4 11.39 3.79 -9.11
CA ARG A 4 10.77 2.51 -8.74
C ARG A 4 10.00 1.83 -9.88
N ASN A 5 10.02 2.40 -11.09
CA ASN A 5 9.41 1.80 -12.27
C ASN A 5 10.41 0.89 -12.99
N TYR A 6 10.59 -0.33 -12.47
CA TYR A 6 11.55 -1.29 -13.01
C TYR A 6 11.14 -1.84 -14.38
N ALA A 7 9.83 -1.98 -14.64
CA ALA A 7 9.29 -2.41 -15.94
C ALA A 7 9.39 -1.34 -17.03
N ARG A 8 9.79 -0.10 -16.66
CA ARG A 8 9.81 1.08 -17.55
C ARG A 8 8.45 1.37 -18.21
N TYR A 9 7.37 0.92 -17.56
CA TYR A 9 6.02 1.05 -18.06
C TYR A 9 5.61 2.51 -18.26
N HIS A 10 4.84 2.75 -19.32
CA HIS A 10 4.38 4.08 -19.69
C HIS A 10 3.11 3.96 -20.53
N ASN A 11 2.00 4.46 -19.98
CA ASN A 11 0.71 4.50 -20.64
C ASN A 11 0.03 5.84 -20.32
N PRO A 12 -0.18 6.74 -21.30
CA PRO A 12 -0.77 8.06 -21.07
C PRO A 12 -2.13 8.02 -20.37
N VAL A 13 -2.92 6.97 -20.62
CA VAL A 13 -4.24 6.79 -19.99
C VAL A 13 -4.07 6.56 -18.48
N VAL A 14 -3.11 5.72 -18.09
CA VAL A 14 -2.80 5.48 -16.67
C VAL A 14 -2.29 6.75 -16.02
N ASP A 15 -1.38 7.48 -16.68
CA ASP A 15 -0.83 8.74 -16.15
C ASP A 15 -1.95 9.77 -15.91
N GLU A 16 -2.90 9.92 -16.84
CA GLU A 16 -4.05 10.80 -16.70
C GLU A 16 -4.95 10.36 -15.54
N LEU A 17 -5.35 9.08 -15.49
CA LEU A 17 -6.20 8.54 -14.42
C LEU A 17 -5.60 8.79 -13.04
N LEU A 18 -4.29 8.54 -12.87
CA LEU A 18 -3.58 8.76 -11.61
C LEU A 18 -3.48 10.25 -11.25
N ALA A 19 -3.24 11.12 -12.23
CA ALA A 19 -3.18 12.57 -12.02
C ALA A 19 -4.54 13.14 -11.59
N THR A 20 -5.62 12.73 -12.26
CA THR A 20 -6.98 13.14 -11.91
C THR A 20 -7.41 12.58 -10.56
N ALA A 21 -7.12 11.31 -10.27
CA ALA A 21 -7.44 10.70 -8.97
C ALA A 21 -6.79 11.48 -7.82
N ARG A 22 -5.53 11.91 -7.99
CA ARG A 22 -4.77 12.65 -6.97
C ARG A 22 -5.41 13.98 -6.59
N THR A 23 -6.07 14.67 -7.51
CA THR A 23 -6.71 15.98 -7.26
C THR A 23 -8.22 15.89 -7.04
N THR A 24 -8.82 14.70 -7.17
CA THR A 24 -10.26 14.48 -6.98
C THR A 24 -10.63 14.58 -5.49
N PRO A 25 -11.52 15.52 -5.08
CA PRO A 25 -11.89 15.69 -3.68
C PRO A 25 -12.75 14.54 -3.15
N ASP A 26 -13.75 14.14 -3.93
CA ASP A 26 -14.70 13.10 -3.55
C ASP A 26 -14.00 11.74 -3.36
N PRO A 27 -14.06 11.12 -2.17
CA PRO A 27 -13.35 9.89 -1.90
C PRO A 27 -13.81 8.70 -2.74
N GLN A 28 -15.10 8.58 -3.00
CA GLN A 28 -15.63 7.45 -3.78
C GLN A 28 -15.16 7.53 -5.23
N ARG A 29 -15.28 8.73 -5.82
CA ARG A 29 -14.81 9.00 -7.18
C ARG A 29 -13.31 8.81 -7.32
N ARG A 30 -12.53 9.23 -6.32
CA ARG A 30 -11.08 8.99 -6.30
C ARG A 30 -10.75 7.50 -6.30
N VAL A 31 -11.47 6.70 -5.50
CA VAL A 31 -11.30 5.24 -5.48
C VAL A 31 -11.64 4.61 -6.84
N GLU A 32 -12.72 5.04 -7.49
CA GLU A 32 -13.09 4.56 -8.83
C GLU A 32 -11.99 4.83 -9.87
N LEU A 33 -11.41 6.02 -9.86
CA LEU A 33 -10.33 6.38 -10.79
C LEU A 33 -9.09 5.52 -10.57
N TYR A 34 -8.71 5.26 -9.31
CA TYR A 34 -7.61 4.35 -9.00
C TYR A 34 -7.87 2.92 -9.46
N ARG A 35 -9.09 2.39 -9.26
CA ARG A 35 -9.46 1.05 -9.74
C ARG A 35 -9.40 0.95 -11.26
N ARG A 36 -9.80 2.00 -11.98
CA ARG A 36 -9.66 2.04 -13.45
C ARG A 36 -8.20 2.02 -13.88
N ALA A 37 -7.34 2.80 -13.21
CA ALA A 37 -5.91 2.78 -13.50
C ALA A 37 -5.29 1.40 -13.24
N GLU A 38 -5.66 0.76 -12.13
CA GLU A 38 -5.24 -0.59 -11.78
C GLU A 38 -5.69 -1.61 -12.82
N GLN A 39 -6.94 -1.56 -13.29
CA GLN A 39 -7.43 -2.46 -14.33
C GLN A 39 -6.61 -2.36 -15.62
N VAL A 40 -6.31 -1.14 -16.09
CA VAL A 40 -5.47 -0.95 -17.30
C VAL A 40 -4.07 -1.53 -17.10
N ILE A 41 -3.47 -1.34 -15.91
CA ILE A 41 -2.14 -1.91 -15.59
C ILE A 41 -2.17 -3.44 -15.60
N MET A 42 -3.26 -4.04 -15.09
CA MET A 42 -3.45 -5.49 -15.05
C MET A 42 -3.70 -6.07 -16.45
N ASP A 43 -4.48 -5.37 -17.28
CA ASP A 43 -4.75 -5.76 -18.67
C ASP A 43 -3.48 -5.70 -19.52
N ASP A 44 -2.62 -4.70 -19.28
CA ASP A 44 -1.29 -4.57 -19.90
C ASP A 44 -0.26 -5.58 -19.37
N ALA A 45 -0.62 -6.37 -18.34
CA ALA A 45 0.20 -7.42 -17.72
C ALA A 45 1.62 -6.99 -17.34
N VAL A 46 1.78 -5.72 -16.93
CA VAL A 46 3.08 -5.08 -16.64
C VAL A 46 3.77 -5.73 -15.44
N ILE A 47 2.95 -6.20 -14.50
CA ILE A 47 3.36 -6.91 -13.30
C ILE A 47 2.44 -8.12 -13.12
N VAL A 48 2.95 -9.16 -12.47
CA VAL A 48 2.15 -10.32 -12.06
C VAL A 48 2.18 -10.39 -10.54
N PRO A 49 1.14 -9.87 -9.84
CA PRO A 49 1.05 -10.00 -8.39
C PRO A 49 0.89 -11.47 -8.01
N VAL A 50 1.81 -12.00 -7.21
CA VAL A 50 1.80 -13.43 -6.83
C VAL A 50 1.14 -13.65 -5.47
N TRP A 51 1.36 -12.75 -4.51
CA TRP A 51 0.75 -12.81 -3.18
C TRP A 51 0.67 -11.42 -2.54
N HIS A 52 -0.25 -11.27 -1.59
CA HIS A 52 -0.27 -10.17 -0.63
C HIS A 52 0.10 -10.73 0.74
N TYR A 53 1.08 -10.13 1.41
CA TYR A 53 1.60 -10.66 2.68
C TYR A 53 0.57 -10.53 3.81
N ASN A 54 0.39 -11.61 4.57
CA ASN A 54 -0.22 -11.54 5.89
C ASN A 54 0.79 -10.99 6.89
N TYR A 55 0.31 -10.13 7.79
CA TYR A 55 1.16 -9.45 8.75
C TYR A 55 1.03 -10.06 10.14
N GLU A 56 1.79 -11.12 10.41
CA GLU A 56 1.74 -11.85 11.67
C GLU A 56 2.99 -11.58 12.51
N ARG A 57 2.81 -11.35 13.82
CA ARG A 57 3.89 -11.12 14.78
C ARG A 57 3.60 -11.85 16.08
N LEU A 58 4.62 -12.52 16.59
CA LEU A 58 4.61 -13.19 17.89
C LEU A 58 5.51 -12.41 18.84
N PHE A 59 5.00 -12.16 20.04
CA PHE A 59 5.74 -11.47 21.09
C PHE A 59 5.79 -12.35 22.34
N GLN A 60 6.83 -12.18 23.14
CA GLN A 60 6.93 -12.89 24.42
C GLN A 60 5.74 -12.50 25.34
N PRO A 61 5.24 -13.41 26.19
CA PRO A 61 4.06 -13.14 27.02
C PRO A 61 4.18 -11.92 27.95
N TRP A 62 5.41 -11.53 28.29
CA TRP A 62 5.72 -10.37 29.11
C TRP A 62 5.85 -9.06 28.32
N VAL A 63 5.80 -9.08 26.99
CA VAL A 63 5.82 -7.86 26.17
C VAL A 63 4.40 -7.34 26.04
N ARG A 64 4.16 -6.10 26.48
CA ARG A 64 2.84 -5.50 26.57
C ARG A 64 2.74 -4.24 25.71
N SER A 65 1.50 -3.87 25.39
CA SER A 65 1.15 -2.66 24.64
C SER A 65 1.75 -2.57 23.24
N VAL A 66 1.88 -3.71 22.55
CA VAL A 66 2.26 -3.74 21.13
C VAL A 66 1.04 -3.45 20.26
N GLU A 67 1.03 -2.29 19.63
CA GLU A 67 -0.01 -1.88 18.69
C GLU A 67 0.49 -2.13 17.25
N VAL A 68 -0.12 -3.07 16.54
CA VAL A 68 0.20 -3.40 15.15
C VAL A 68 -0.89 -2.83 14.24
N ASN A 69 -0.49 -2.32 13.08
CA ASN A 69 -1.42 -1.87 12.03
C ASN A 69 -0.97 -2.41 10.66
N GLY A 70 -1.81 -2.22 9.64
CA GLY A 70 -1.58 -2.74 8.29
C GLY A 70 -0.37 -2.14 7.55
N LEU A 71 0.32 -1.15 8.11
CA LEU A 71 1.56 -0.59 7.54
C LEU A 71 2.82 -1.32 8.04
N GLY A 72 2.68 -2.19 9.05
CA GLY A 72 3.73 -3.06 9.54
C GLY A 72 4.64 -2.49 10.65
N ASP A 73 5.76 -3.18 10.88
CA ASP A 73 6.67 -3.02 12.03
C ASP A 73 7.23 -1.61 12.18
N PRO A 74 7.60 -0.91 11.08
CA PRO A 74 8.11 0.46 11.18
C PRO A 74 7.13 1.43 11.84
N TYR A 75 5.84 1.08 11.87
CA TYR A 75 4.77 1.89 12.42
C TYR A 75 4.28 1.42 13.78
N ILE A 76 4.93 0.40 14.38
CA ILE A 76 4.67 0.03 15.77
C ILE A 76 5.20 1.16 16.66
N PRO A 77 4.35 1.77 17.52
CA PRO A 77 4.77 2.85 18.39
C PRO A 77 5.60 2.31 19.56
N MET A 78 6.89 2.06 19.33
CA MET A 78 7.79 1.42 20.31
C MET A 78 7.82 2.10 21.68
N ARG A 79 7.59 3.42 21.74
CA ARG A 79 7.47 4.19 22.98
C ARG A 79 6.36 3.70 23.93
N LYS A 80 5.34 3.00 23.41
CA LYS A 80 4.24 2.44 24.18
C LYS A 80 4.53 1.03 24.69
N VAL A 81 5.53 0.36 24.14
CA VAL A 81 5.85 -1.04 24.45
C VAL A 81 6.64 -1.10 25.75
N TRP A 82 6.29 -2.03 26.63
CA TRP A 82 6.98 -2.24 27.90
C TRP A 82 7.03 -3.72 28.27
N LEU A 83 7.92 -4.06 29.19
CA LEU A 83 8.15 -5.42 29.67
C LEU A 83 7.54 -5.59 31.06
N ALA A 84 6.55 -6.46 31.19
CA ALA A 84 6.01 -6.87 32.48
C ALA A 84 7.01 -7.81 33.17
N ARG A 85 7.52 -7.41 34.33
CA ARG A 85 8.29 -8.31 35.19
C ARG A 85 7.34 -9.18 36.02
#